data_AF-A0A352WIH1-F1
#
_entry.id   AF-A0A352WIH1-F1
#
_cell.length_a   1.000
_cell.length_b   1.000
_cell.length_c   1.000
_cell.angle_alpha   90.00
_cell.angle_beta   90.00
_cell.angle_gamma   90.00
#
_symmetry.space_group_name_H-M   'P 1'
#
loop_
_entity.id
_entity.type
_entity.pdbx_description
1 polymer ?
#
loop_
_entity_poly.entity_id
_entity_poly.type
_entity_poly.pdbx_seq_one_letter_code
_entity_poly.pdbx_strand_id
1 'polypeptide(L)'
;GIGHAVYTKSDPRAELMKKYTIMLAEEKDRMDEFKLYENVEKLAPVLMQEERKMYKPVCANIDFYSGFVYNMLGIPDELFTPLFAIARVAGWSAHRIEELICTNKIIRPAYMSVAEQAEYISLCDR
;
A
#
# COMPACT_ATOMS: atom_id res chain seq x y z
N GLY A 1 3.77 -4.92 2.64
CA GLY A 1 5.00 -4.56 1.92
C GLY A 1 5.31 -5.39 0.68
N ILE A 2 4.73 -6.59 0.46
CA ILE A 2 5.00 -7.40 -0.74
C ILE A 2 3.79 -7.40 -1.66
N GLY A 3 3.99 -7.04 -2.92
CA GLY A 3 2.97 -6.87 -3.95
C GLY A 3 2.50 -5.42 -4.10
N HIS A 4 2.06 -5.08 -5.31
CA HIS A 4 1.51 -3.78 -5.63
C HIS A 4 0.48 -3.92 -6.76
N ALA A 5 -0.58 -3.09 -6.75
CA ALA A 5 -1.60 -3.13 -7.80
C ALA A 5 -1.01 -2.75 -9.17
N VAL A 6 -0.17 -1.71 -9.19
CA VAL A 6 0.54 -1.21 -10.38
C VAL A 6 1.87 -1.93 -10.64
N TYR A 7 2.83 -1.89 -9.69
CA TYR A 7 4.16 -2.46 -9.89
C TYR A 7 4.17 -3.99 -9.86
N THR A 8 4.95 -4.57 -10.78
CA THR A 8 5.11 -6.02 -10.95
C THR A 8 6.56 -6.48 -10.83
N LYS A 9 7.50 -5.69 -11.36
CA LYS A 9 8.94 -5.99 -11.36
C LYS A 9 9.64 -5.40 -10.14
N SER A 10 9.54 -4.09 -9.97
CA SER A 10 10.03 -3.37 -8.80
C SER A 10 9.22 -2.11 -8.56
N ASP A 11 9.15 -1.68 -7.30
CA ASP A 11 8.68 -0.36 -6.91
C ASP A 11 9.91 0.56 -6.79
N PRO A 12 10.08 1.57 -7.67
CA PRO A 12 11.25 2.44 -7.65
C PRO A 12 11.38 3.22 -6.34
N ARG A 13 10.28 3.42 -5.62
CA ARG A 13 10.28 4.07 -4.31
C ARG A 13 10.85 3.15 -3.24
N ALA A 14 10.60 1.84 -3.33
CA ALA A 14 11.17 0.85 -2.43
C ALA A 14 12.69 0.74 -2.63
N GLU A 15 13.16 0.74 -3.89
CA GLU A 15 14.58 0.72 -4.22
C GLU A 15 15.33 1.92 -3.62
N LEU A 16 14.73 3.13 -3.72
CA LEU A 16 15.28 4.32 -3.11
C LEU A 16 15.23 4.26 -1.58
N MET A 17 14.09 3.85 -1.00
CA MET A 17 13.91 3.73 0.44
C MET A 17 14.91 2.75 1.06
N LYS A 18 15.20 1.64 0.38
CA LYS A 18 16.18 0.64 0.82
C LYS A 18 17.56 1.27 1.06
N LYS A 19 18.02 2.16 0.17
CA LYS A 19 19.31 2.86 0.32
C LYS A 19 19.37 3.67 1.62
N TYR A 20 18.33 4.44 1.90
CA TYR A 20 18.24 5.22 3.15
C TYR A 20 18.07 4.33 4.38
N THR A 21 17.36 3.21 4.23
CA THR A 21 17.19 2.23 5.31
C THR A 21 18.52 1.61 5.71
N ILE A 22 19.39 1.29 4.75
CA ILE A 22 20.75 0.78 5.03
C ILE A 22 21.53 1.81 5.85
N MET A 23 21.57 3.07 5.39
CA MET A 23 22.30 4.13 6.08
C MET A 23 21.81 4.33 7.52
N LEU A 24 20.49 4.32 7.73
CA LEU A 24 19.90 4.48 9.06
C LEU A 24 20.14 3.24 9.94
N ALA A 25 20.08 2.04 9.37
CA ALA A 25 20.34 0.80 10.11
C ALA A 25 21.80 0.71 10.58
N GLU A 26 22.76 1.21 9.78
CA GLU A 26 24.16 1.36 10.19
C GLU A 26 24.31 2.35 11.35
N GLU A 27 23.66 3.52 11.27
CA GLU A 27 23.71 4.54 12.33
C GLU A 27 23.07 4.07 13.64
N LYS A 28 21.99 3.27 13.56
CA LYS A 28 21.23 2.79 14.73
C LYS A 28 21.69 1.44 15.26
N ASP A 29 22.73 0.84 14.68
CA ASP A 29 23.23 -0.51 15.01
C ASP A 29 22.15 -1.60 14.88
N ARG A 30 21.36 -1.53 13.79
CA ARG A 30 20.22 -2.43 13.49
C ARG A 30 20.45 -3.27 12.23
N MET A 31 21.72 -3.48 11.86
CA MET A 31 22.07 -4.15 10.60
C MET A 31 21.63 -5.62 10.52
N ASP A 32 21.53 -6.32 11.64
CA ASP A 32 21.05 -7.71 11.65
C ASP A 32 19.55 -7.79 11.35
N GLU A 33 18.76 -6.84 11.85
CA GLU A 33 17.35 -6.72 11.47
C GLU A 33 17.22 -6.29 10.01
N PHE A 34 18.03 -5.36 9.53
CA PHE A 34 18.05 -5.02 8.10
C PHE A 34 18.31 -6.24 7.21
N LYS A 35 19.27 -7.12 7.57
CA LYS A 35 19.52 -8.37 6.83
C LYS A 35 18.31 -9.29 6.82
N LEU A 36 17.53 -9.35 7.92
CA LEU A 36 16.26 -10.07 7.95
C LEU A 36 15.27 -9.49 6.94
N TYR A 37 15.06 -8.17 6.93
CA TYR A 37 14.20 -7.50 5.94
C TYR A 37 14.67 -7.76 4.51
N GLU A 38 15.97 -7.69 4.24
CA GLU A 38 16.52 -7.99 2.91
C GLU A 38 16.30 -9.46 2.49
N ASN A 39 16.48 -10.40 3.41
CA ASN A 39 16.20 -11.81 3.12
C ASN A 39 14.72 -12.03 2.82
N VAL A 40 13.82 -11.39 3.57
CA VAL A 40 12.38 -11.45 3.30
C VAL A 40 12.03 -10.80 1.96
N GLU A 41 12.63 -9.65 1.62
CA GLU A 41 12.46 -8.99 0.30
C GLU A 41 12.81 -9.95 -0.86
N LYS A 42 13.92 -10.70 -0.73
CA LYS A 42 14.41 -11.63 -1.76
C LYS A 42 13.55 -12.90 -1.85
N LEU A 43 13.20 -13.48 -0.70
CA LEU A 43 12.55 -14.80 -0.64
C LEU A 43 11.03 -14.74 -0.79
N ALA A 44 10.37 -13.72 -0.23
CA ALA A 44 8.91 -13.66 -0.21
C ALA A 44 8.28 -13.66 -1.61
N PRO A 45 8.79 -12.91 -2.62
CA PRO A 45 8.24 -12.97 -3.97
C PRO A 45 8.27 -14.36 -4.60
N VAL A 46 9.38 -15.09 -4.43
CA VAL A 46 9.59 -16.43 -4.99
C VAL A 46 8.61 -17.41 -4.35
N LEU A 47 8.57 -17.43 -3.01
CA LEU A 47 7.66 -18.32 -2.26
C LEU A 47 6.19 -18.02 -2.56
N MET A 48 5.81 -16.74 -2.69
CA MET A 48 4.43 -16.37 -3.04
C MET A 48 4.06 -16.81 -4.46
N GLN A 49 5.01 -16.77 -5.40
CA GLN A 49 4.77 -17.22 -6.76
C GLN A 49 4.58 -18.74 -6.83
N GLU A 50 5.42 -19.50 -6.13
CA GLU A 50 5.40 -20.96 -6.08
C GLU A 50 4.16 -21.49 -5.35
N GLU A 51 3.92 -21.03 -4.12
CA GLU A 51 2.88 -21.60 -3.24
C GLU A 51 1.46 -21.16 -3.61
N ARG A 52 1.29 -19.91 -4.05
CA ARG A 52 -0.07 -19.37 -4.34
C ARG A 52 -0.47 -19.48 -5.80
N LYS A 53 0.34 -20.14 -6.64
CA LYS A 53 0.16 -20.24 -8.10
C LYS A 53 -0.18 -18.87 -8.73
N MET A 54 0.46 -17.83 -8.24
CA MET A 54 0.17 -16.47 -8.69
C MET A 54 0.72 -16.26 -10.10
N TYR A 55 -0.18 -15.94 -11.04
CA TYR A 55 0.21 -15.61 -12.40
C TYR A 55 0.91 -14.24 -12.54
N LYS A 56 0.75 -13.36 -11.54
CA LYS A 56 1.33 -12.02 -11.53
C LYS A 56 2.53 -11.97 -10.58
N PRO A 57 3.73 -11.58 -11.05
CA PRO A 57 4.88 -11.39 -10.17
C PRO A 57 4.61 -10.25 -9.18
N VAL A 58 5.15 -10.42 -7.98
CA VAL A 58 5.07 -9.45 -6.88
C VAL A 58 6.46 -8.96 -6.53
N CYS A 59 6.55 -7.72 -6.08
CA CYS A 59 7.81 -7.12 -5.62
C CYS A 59 7.59 -6.45 -4.27
N ALA A 60 8.66 -6.17 -3.53
CA ALA A 60 8.54 -5.28 -2.38
C ALA A 60 8.10 -3.88 -2.83
N ASN A 61 7.27 -3.24 -2.02
CA ASN A 61 6.80 -1.88 -2.20
C ASN A 61 7.39 -0.97 -1.11
N ILE A 62 7.22 0.35 -1.26
CA ILE A 62 7.77 1.34 -0.31
C ILE A 62 7.41 1.03 1.15
N ASP A 63 6.21 0.49 1.39
CA ASP A 63 5.71 0.21 2.74
C ASP A 63 6.44 -0.96 3.42
N PHE A 64 7.17 -1.77 2.65
CA PHE A 64 8.01 -2.82 3.21
C PHE A 64 9.13 -2.27 4.09
N TYR A 65 9.73 -1.14 3.69
CA TYR A 65 10.84 -0.52 4.40
C TYR A 65 10.41 0.64 5.29
N SER A 66 9.32 1.35 4.95
CA SER A 66 8.91 2.56 5.70
C SER A 66 8.63 2.28 7.17
N GLY A 67 7.94 1.17 7.50
CA GLY A 67 7.65 0.80 8.89
C GLY A 67 8.93 0.53 9.70
N PHE A 68 9.92 -0.13 9.09
CA PHE A 68 11.20 -0.37 9.74
C PHE A 68 11.98 0.93 9.99
N VAL A 69 11.96 1.85 9.01
CA VAL A 69 12.53 3.19 9.18
C VAL A 69 11.86 3.93 10.33
N TYR A 70 10.53 3.97 10.38
CA TYR A 70 9.80 4.65 11.44
C TYR A 70 10.06 4.04 12.82
N ASN A 71 10.16 2.71 12.91
CA ASN A 71 10.56 2.02 14.13
C ASN A 71 11.97 2.42 14.59
N MET A 72 12.95 2.46 13.68
CA MET A 72 14.32 2.91 13.98
C MET A 72 14.39 4.38 14.43
N LEU A 73 13.45 5.20 13.98
CA LEU A 73 13.31 6.59 14.40
C LEU A 73 12.53 6.77 15.72
N GLY A 74 12.04 5.68 16.33
CA GLY A 74 11.26 5.73 17.56
C GLY A 74 9.89 6.39 17.39
N ILE A 75 9.36 6.38 16.16
CA ILE A 75 8.02 6.91 15.88
C ILE A 75 6.99 5.87 16.35
N PRO A 76 5.96 6.27 17.13
CA PRO A 76 4.87 5.38 17.51
C PRO A 76 4.12 4.83 16.29
N ASP A 77 3.73 3.55 16.33
CA ASP A 77 3.07 2.86 15.21
C ASP A 77 1.75 3.54 14.81
N GLU A 78 1.06 4.16 15.77
CA GLU A 78 -0.19 4.91 15.53
C GLU A 78 0.04 6.12 14.61
N LEU A 79 1.28 6.60 14.47
CA LEU A 79 1.64 7.74 13.64
C LEU A 79 2.09 7.37 12.22
N PHE A 80 2.22 6.09 11.89
CA PHE A 80 2.71 5.67 10.56
C PHE A 80 1.76 6.12 9.44
N THR A 81 0.46 5.87 9.59
CA THR A 81 -0.55 6.29 8.61
C THR A 81 -0.73 7.83 8.57
N PRO A 82 -0.77 8.55 9.72
CA PRO A 82 -0.71 10.01 9.71
C PRO A 82 0.48 10.61 8.96
N LEU A 83 1.69 10.05 9.12
CA LEU A 83 2.88 10.52 8.38
C LEU A 83 2.74 10.31 6.88
N PHE A 84 2.25 9.14 6.47
CA PHE A 84 1.91 8.88 5.08
C PHE A 84 0.90 9.91 4.55
N ALA A 85 -0.17 10.20 5.30
CA ALA A 85 -1.20 11.15 4.92
C ALA A 85 -0.63 12.56 4.75
N ILE A 86 0.21 13.04 5.67
CA ILE A 86 0.89 14.34 5.59
C ILE A 86 1.71 14.42 4.29
N ALA A 87 2.51 13.40 4.00
CA ALA A 87 3.26 13.34 2.75
C ALA A 87 2.33 13.34 1.52
N ARG A 88 1.10 12.80 1.64
CA ARG A 88 0.13 12.72 0.55
C ARG A 88 -0.72 13.95 0.29
N VAL A 89 -0.93 14.82 1.28
CA VAL A 89 -1.77 16.02 1.15
C VAL A 89 -1.44 16.82 -0.10
N ALA A 90 -0.16 17.08 -0.39
CA ALA A 90 0.23 17.86 -1.57
C ALA A 90 -0.29 17.28 -2.90
N GLY A 91 -0.24 15.96 -3.08
CA GLY A 91 -0.76 15.34 -4.30
C GLY A 91 -2.28 15.19 -4.31
N TRP A 92 -2.91 14.96 -3.15
CA TRP A 92 -4.37 15.00 -3.06
C TRP A 92 -4.92 16.37 -3.46
N SER A 93 -4.29 17.44 -2.96
CA SER A 93 -4.64 18.81 -3.34
C SER A 93 -4.41 19.06 -4.83
N ALA A 94 -3.28 18.62 -5.39
CA ALA A 94 -2.99 18.77 -6.82
C ALA A 94 -4.04 18.06 -7.70
N HIS A 95 -4.35 16.79 -7.40
CA HIS A 95 -5.39 16.05 -8.13
C HIS A 95 -6.76 16.70 -8.00
N ARG A 96 -7.09 17.25 -6.82
CA ARG A 96 -8.38 17.95 -6.64
C ARG A 96 -8.46 19.22 -7.49
N ILE A 97 -7.38 19.99 -7.55
CA ILE A 97 -7.29 21.19 -8.39
C ILE A 97 -7.42 20.80 -9.87
N GLU A 98 -6.71 19.76 -10.30
CA GLU A 98 -6.79 19.23 -11.68
C GLU A 98 -8.22 18.81 -12.06
N GLU A 99 -8.91 18.07 -11.19
CA GLU A 99 -10.30 17.64 -11.41
C GLU A 99 -11.25 18.84 -11.62
N LEU A 100 -11.12 19.86 -10.77
CA LEU A 100 -11.94 21.08 -10.79
C LEU A 100 -11.74 21.88 -12.08
N ILE A 101 -10.50 22.00 -12.55
CA ILE A 101 -10.16 22.82 -13.71
C ILE A 101 -10.46 22.08 -15.03
N CYS A 102 -10.15 20.78 -15.10
CA CYS A 102 -10.16 20.04 -16.37
C CYS A 102 -11.49 19.35 -16.70
N THR A 103 -12.21 18.85 -15.70
CA THR A 103 -13.36 17.95 -15.93
C THR A 103 -14.69 18.54 -15.46
N ASN A 104 -14.70 19.27 -14.34
CA ASN A 104 -15.87 19.90 -13.72
C ASN A 104 -17.19 19.07 -13.82
N LYS A 105 -17.09 17.75 -13.66
CA LYS A 105 -18.19 16.80 -13.77
C LYS A 105 -18.27 15.95 -12.51
N ILE A 106 -19.46 15.84 -11.94
CA ILE A 106 -19.70 14.98 -10.78
C ILE A 106 -19.51 13.50 -11.14
N ILE A 107 -18.76 12.78 -10.31
CA ILE A 107 -18.58 11.34 -10.43
C ILE A 107 -19.80 10.63 -9.84
N ARG A 108 -20.59 9.95 -10.69
CA ARG A 108 -21.80 9.21 -10.29
C ARG A 108 -21.80 7.81 -10.90
N PRO A 109 -21.15 6.83 -10.25
CA PRO A 109 -21.11 5.46 -10.77
C PRO A 109 -22.50 4.81 -10.71
N ALA A 110 -22.77 3.91 -11.66
CA ALA A 110 -23.95 3.04 -11.64
C ALA A 110 -23.60 1.69 -11.00
N TYR A 111 -24.61 0.96 -10.53
CA TYR A 111 -24.47 -0.40 -10.04
C TYR A 111 -25.51 -1.31 -10.72
N MET A 112 -25.18 -2.60 -10.83
CA MET A 112 -26.11 -3.64 -11.28
C MET A 112 -26.68 -4.34 -10.05
N SER A 113 -28.01 -4.30 -9.87
CA SER A 113 -28.66 -5.08 -8.82
C SER A 113 -28.69 -6.55 -9.21
N VAL A 114 -28.25 -7.42 -8.30
CA VAL A 114 -28.41 -8.88 -8.42
C VAL A 114 -29.57 -9.39 -7.56
N ALA A 115 -30.24 -8.50 -6.83
CA ALA A 115 -31.40 -8.86 -6.02
C ALA A 115 -32.60 -9.15 -6.93
N GLU A 116 -33.27 -10.26 -6.65
CA GLU A 116 -34.57 -10.57 -7.25
C GLU A 116 -35.62 -9.59 -6.73
N GLN A 117 -36.60 -9.30 -7.57
CA GLN A 117 -37.72 -8.45 -7.18
C GLN A 117 -38.61 -9.24 -6.21
N ALA A 118 -38.67 -8.78 -4.96
CA ALA A 118 -39.53 -9.37 -3.94
C ALA A 118 -40.82 -8.56 -3.78
N GLU A 119 -41.94 -9.25 -3.62
CA GLU A 119 -43.18 -8.62 -3.16
C GLU A 119 -43.05 -8.24 -1.68
N TYR A 120 -43.66 -7.12 -1.33
CA TYR A 120 -43.70 -6.68 0.06
C TYR A 120 -44.61 -7.59 0.87
N ILE A 121 -44.08 -8.20 1.93
CA ILE A 121 -44.86 -8.96 2.90
C ILE A 121 -45.00 -8.12 4.17
N SER A 122 -46.25 -7.80 4.53
CA SER A 122 -46.60 -7.09 5.75
C SER A 122 -46.05 -7.84 6.97
N LEU A 123 -45.65 -7.13 8.02
CA LEU A 123 -45.04 -7.75 9.19
C LEU A 123 -45.93 -8.83 9.84
N CYS A 124 -47.25 -8.67 9.77
CA CYS A 124 -48.21 -9.64 10.29
C CYS A 124 -48.32 -10.93 9.45
N ASP A 125 -47.87 -10.89 8.20
CA ASP A 125 -48.01 -11.95 7.20
C ASP A 125 -46.67 -12.62 6.83
N ARG A 126 -45.60 -12.29 7.57
CA ARG A 126 -44.25 -12.85 7.40
C ARG A 126 -44.07 -14.18 8.13
#